data_AF-A0A6N2QZ86-F1
#
_entry.id   AF-A0A6N2QZ86-F1
#
_cell.length_a   1.000
_cell.length_b   1.000
_cell.length_c   1.000
_cell.angle_alpha   90.00
_cell.angle_beta   90.00
_cell.angle_gamma   90.00
#
_symmetry.space_group_name_H-M   'P 1'
#
loop_
_entity.id
_entity.type
_entity.pdbx_description
1 polymer ?
#
loop_
_entity_poly.entity_id
_entity_poly.type
_entity_poly.pdbx_seq_one_letter_code
_entity_poly.pdbx_strand_id
1 'polypeptide(L)'
;MSDDKREKLREYLRNNRPKNRVNLGNSSGNKENFTENLKKDSDLNKRDYDKDPLIIKNLKYKLNYLSSVLCLILTSFFTIIAILFDLVPIQKIIFNDFIAFIVLYPAFTDGKNSVDGYFKFENSTITSFGFFKKKIETKEISKIIKTFDTSESMNTISANKYIVFVGLFLIFLVIKTAFQIFHINIFNFILFVFILLIIGMIPHFIFYRSFSEPFIIYNMIAIFDKNDTIINVLIPGKNEYYELKKYFLYRKNINLDHCEKQLKLIKFT
;
A
#
# COMPACT_ATOMS: atom_id res chain seq x y z
N MET A 1 -54.44 7.07 -9.31
CA MET A 1 -53.71 7.53 -10.52
C MET A 1 -54.44 6.93 -11.71
N SER A 2 -54.96 7.74 -12.64
CA SER A 2 -55.69 7.23 -13.80
C SER A 2 -54.77 6.42 -14.71
N ASP A 3 -55.31 5.41 -15.38
CA ASP A 3 -54.54 4.52 -16.26
C ASP A 3 -53.83 5.28 -17.37
N ASP A 4 -54.42 6.38 -17.83
CA ASP A 4 -53.85 7.27 -18.85
C ASP A 4 -52.55 7.97 -18.38
N LYS A 5 -52.47 8.32 -17.08
CA LYS A 5 -51.24 8.86 -16.49
C LYS A 5 -50.18 7.78 -16.29
N ARG A 6 -50.59 6.53 -16.07
CA ARG A 6 -49.67 5.39 -15.96
C ARG A 6 -49.07 5.02 -17.31
N GLU A 7 -49.86 5.09 -18.38
CA GLU A 7 -49.39 4.77 -19.73
C GLU A 7 -48.38 5.82 -20.24
N LYS A 8 -48.66 7.12 -20.04
CA LYS A 8 -47.70 8.18 -20.38
C LYS A 8 -46.38 8.09 -19.63
N LEU A 9 -46.40 7.66 -18.36
CA LEU A 9 -45.18 7.46 -17.58
C LEU A 9 -44.38 6.24 -18.09
N ARG A 10 -45.07 5.15 -18.48
CA ARG A 10 -44.42 3.98 -19.10
C ARG A 10 -43.76 4.34 -20.42
N GLU A 11 -44.43 5.13 -21.24
CA GLU A 11 -43.92 5.58 -22.53
C GLU A 11 -42.69 6.49 -22.37
N TYR A 12 -42.74 7.43 -21.43
CA TYR A 12 -41.60 8.30 -21.11
C TYR A 12 -40.37 7.51 -20.63
N LEU A 13 -40.57 6.51 -19.75
CA LEU A 13 -39.49 5.66 -19.26
C LEU A 13 -38.93 4.73 -20.34
N ARG A 14 -39.76 4.30 -21.29
CA ARG A 14 -39.32 3.47 -22.42
C ARG A 14 -38.44 4.25 -23.39
N ASN A 15 -38.79 5.52 -23.64
CA ASN A 15 -38.07 6.38 -24.57
C ASN A 15 -36.78 6.98 -23.96
N ASN A 16 -36.73 7.16 -22.64
CA ASN A 16 -35.56 7.71 -21.94
C ASN A 16 -34.68 6.66 -21.25
N ARG A 17 -34.92 5.36 -21.50
CA ARG A 17 -34.05 4.31 -20.96
C ARG A 17 -32.66 4.46 -21.58
N PRO A 18 -31.58 4.65 -20.79
CA PRO A 18 -30.23 4.76 -21.33
C PRO A 18 -29.91 3.49 -22.12
N LYS A 19 -29.51 3.64 -23.39
CA LYS A 19 -29.06 2.54 -24.25
C LYS A 19 -27.71 2.04 -23.73
N ASN A 20 -27.75 1.29 -22.65
CA ASN A 20 -26.59 0.56 -22.17
C ASN A 20 -26.41 -0.64 -23.12
N ARG A 21 -25.52 -0.50 -24.10
CA ARG A 21 -24.97 -1.65 -24.83
C ARG A 21 -24.04 -2.41 -23.88
N VAL A 22 -24.61 -3.03 -22.86
CA VAL A 22 -23.92 -4.07 -22.10
C VAL A 22 -24.08 -5.34 -22.92
N ASN A 23 -22.99 -5.71 -23.58
CA ASN A 23 -22.86 -6.96 -24.29
C ASN A 23 -22.90 -8.09 -23.22
N LEU A 24 -24.09 -8.62 -22.91
CA LEU A 24 -24.25 -9.87 -22.15
C LEU A 24 -23.88 -11.04 -23.06
N GLY A 25 -22.61 -11.12 -23.41
CA GLY A 25 -21.99 -12.33 -23.92
C GLY A 25 -21.36 -13.07 -22.76
N ASN A 26 -21.83 -14.29 -22.50
CA ASN A 26 -21.23 -15.26 -21.60
C ASN A 26 -19.69 -15.23 -21.65
N SER A 27 -19.05 -15.10 -20.49
CA SER A 27 -17.65 -15.46 -20.32
C SER A 27 -17.42 -15.97 -18.89
N SER A 28 -17.77 -17.23 -18.67
CA SER A 28 -17.16 -18.08 -17.65
C SER A 28 -15.84 -18.72 -18.14
N GLY A 29 -15.08 -18.05 -19.02
CA GLY A 29 -13.91 -18.63 -19.71
C GLY A 29 -12.74 -17.68 -20.01
N ASN A 30 -12.66 -16.49 -19.40
CA ASN A 30 -11.66 -15.48 -19.77
C ASN A 30 -10.21 -15.71 -19.25
N LYS A 31 -9.83 -16.94 -18.87
CA LYS A 31 -8.42 -17.26 -18.55
C LYS A 31 -7.56 -17.41 -19.82
N GLU A 32 -8.15 -17.85 -20.93
CA GLU A 32 -7.41 -18.16 -22.16
C GLU A 32 -7.24 -16.92 -23.07
N ASN A 33 -8.29 -16.12 -23.23
CA ASN A 33 -8.29 -14.98 -24.17
C ASN A 33 -7.35 -13.81 -23.79
N PHE A 34 -7.10 -13.55 -22.51
CA PHE A 34 -6.19 -12.46 -22.10
C PHE A 34 -4.72 -12.82 -22.34
N THR A 35 -4.41 -14.10 -22.17
CA THR A 35 -3.08 -14.66 -22.40
C THR A 35 -2.79 -14.74 -23.89
N GLU A 36 -3.80 -15.04 -24.72
CA GLU A 36 -3.70 -14.98 -26.18
C GLU A 36 -3.53 -13.55 -26.72
N ASN A 37 -4.26 -12.55 -26.19
CA ASN A 37 -4.11 -11.17 -26.65
C ASN A 37 -2.73 -10.57 -26.31
N LEU A 38 -2.16 -10.90 -25.14
CA LEU A 38 -0.76 -10.57 -24.81
C LEU A 38 0.23 -11.37 -25.68
N LYS A 39 -0.05 -12.64 -26.00
CA LYS A 39 0.76 -13.43 -26.93
C LYS A 39 0.68 -12.89 -28.37
N LYS A 40 -0.42 -12.28 -28.80
CA LYS A 40 -0.52 -11.65 -30.13
C LYS A 40 0.35 -10.39 -30.25
N ASP A 41 0.54 -9.66 -29.16
CA ASP A 41 1.55 -8.58 -29.07
C ASP A 41 2.99 -9.11 -28.97
N SER A 42 3.18 -10.43 -28.75
CA SER A 42 4.50 -11.01 -28.42
C SER A 42 5.43 -11.19 -29.61
N ASP A 43 4.92 -11.16 -30.84
CA ASP A 43 5.76 -11.17 -32.05
C ASP A 43 6.31 -9.78 -32.39
N LEU A 44 5.79 -8.70 -31.80
CA LEU A 44 6.05 -7.35 -32.28
C LEU A 44 6.98 -6.47 -31.43
N ASN A 45 7.46 -6.89 -30.24
CA ASN A 45 8.64 -6.28 -29.61
C ASN A 45 9.05 -7.00 -28.31
N LYS A 46 10.02 -7.93 -28.39
CA LYS A 46 10.80 -8.34 -27.21
C LYS A 46 11.76 -7.21 -26.86
N ARG A 47 11.34 -6.30 -25.97
CA ARG A 47 12.22 -5.24 -25.44
C ARG A 47 13.52 -5.86 -24.92
N ASP A 48 14.64 -5.32 -25.35
CA ASP A 48 15.95 -5.66 -24.79
C ASP A 48 16.17 -4.82 -23.54
N TYR A 49 15.89 -5.40 -22.37
CA TYR A 49 15.97 -4.67 -21.10
C TYR A 49 17.40 -4.33 -20.66
N ASP A 50 18.44 -4.86 -21.32
CA ASP A 50 19.81 -4.44 -21.05
C ASP A 50 20.15 -3.13 -21.80
N LYS A 51 19.56 -2.92 -22.99
CA LYS A 51 19.69 -1.68 -23.77
C LYS A 51 18.73 -0.59 -23.32
N ASP A 52 17.49 -0.98 -23.03
CA ASP A 52 16.42 -0.09 -22.59
C ASP A 52 15.73 -0.69 -21.36
N PRO A 53 16.30 -0.51 -20.15
CA PRO A 53 15.79 -1.10 -18.92
C PRO A 53 14.43 -0.53 -18.52
N LEU A 54 13.60 -1.33 -17.85
CA LEU A 54 12.39 -0.82 -17.23
C LEU A 54 12.78 -0.10 -15.93
N ILE A 55 12.48 1.20 -15.88
CA ILE A 55 12.77 2.06 -14.73
C ILE A 55 11.47 2.40 -13.99
N ILE A 56 11.40 2.05 -12.70
CA ILE A 56 10.27 2.38 -11.83
C ILE A 56 10.76 3.30 -10.71
N LYS A 57 10.18 4.50 -10.59
CA LYS A 57 10.55 5.45 -9.52
C LYS A 57 10.14 4.89 -8.15
N ASN A 58 11.03 5.02 -7.17
CA ASN A 58 10.74 4.63 -5.79
C ASN A 58 10.11 5.81 -5.04
N LEU A 59 8.78 5.84 -4.97
CA LEU A 59 8.02 6.92 -4.36
C LEU A 59 7.63 6.66 -2.90
N LYS A 60 7.98 5.47 -2.36
CA LYS A 60 7.54 4.98 -1.06
C LYS A 60 7.91 5.91 0.09
N TYR A 61 9.20 6.26 0.20
CA TYR A 61 9.70 7.09 1.30
C TYR A 61 9.13 8.52 1.25
N LYS A 62 8.99 9.07 0.04
CA LYS A 62 8.39 10.40 -0.17
C LYS A 62 6.91 10.41 0.22
N LEU A 63 6.16 9.35 -0.08
CA LEU A 63 4.75 9.23 0.31
C LEU A 63 4.58 9.04 1.82
N ASN A 64 5.42 8.21 2.44
CA ASN A 64 5.46 8.05 3.89
C ASN A 64 5.84 9.35 4.61
N TYR A 65 6.79 10.12 4.05
CA TYR A 65 7.16 11.43 4.56
C TYR A 65 5.98 12.41 4.52
N LEU A 66 5.32 12.52 3.37
CA LEU A 66 4.18 13.42 3.18
C LEU A 66 3.01 13.06 4.11
N SER A 67 2.76 11.76 4.27
CA SER A 67 1.83 11.21 5.28
C SER A 67 2.16 11.66 6.69
N SER A 68 3.43 11.54 7.08
CA SER A 68 3.89 11.90 8.42
C SER A 68 3.77 13.40 8.68
N VAL A 69 4.17 14.23 7.72
CA VAL A 69 4.05 15.69 7.80
C VAL A 69 2.58 16.11 7.91
N LEU A 70 1.69 15.52 7.10
CA LEU A 70 0.25 15.82 7.19
C LEU A 70 -0.32 15.47 8.57
N CYS A 71 0.03 14.28 9.10
CA CYS A 71 -0.39 13.88 10.44
C CYS A 71 0.13 14.84 11.51
N LEU A 72 1.38 15.29 11.43
CA LEU A 72 1.96 16.24 12.38
C LEU A 72 1.26 17.61 12.33
N ILE A 73 0.98 18.14 11.14
CA ILE A 73 0.26 19.41 10.97
C ILE A 73 -1.13 19.31 11.60
N LEU A 74 -1.86 18.23 11.29
CA LEU A 74 -3.23 18.07 11.75
C LEU A 74 -3.30 17.82 13.27
N THR A 75 -2.38 17.01 13.82
CA THR A 75 -2.26 16.79 15.26
C THR A 75 -1.95 18.11 15.97
N SER A 76 -0.95 18.86 15.49
CA SER A 76 -0.60 20.17 16.05
C SER A 76 -1.79 21.15 16.03
N PHE A 77 -2.54 21.18 14.93
CA PHE A 77 -3.74 22.02 14.79
C PHE A 77 -4.80 21.67 15.84
N PHE A 78 -5.12 20.38 16.03
CA PHE A 78 -6.07 19.94 17.05
C PHE A 78 -5.58 20.20 18.47
N THR A 79 -4.28 20.04 18.73
CA THR A 79 -3.65 20.37 20.01
C THR A 79 -3.79 21.85 20.33
N ILE A 80 -3.52 22.74 19.37
CA ILE A 80 -3.70 24.19 19.56
C ILE A 80 -5.16 24.52 19.89
N ILE A 81 -6.13 23.95 19.16
CA ILE A 81 -7.56 24.14 19.44
C ILE A 81 -7.92 23.64 20.84
N ALA A 82 -7.45 22.45 21.22
CA ALA A 82 -7.75 21.87 22.52
C ALA A 82 -7.25 22.75 23.68
N ILE A 83 -6.07 23.37 23.52
CA ILE A 83 -5.49 24.29 24.51
C ILE A 83 -6.25 25.63 24.53
N LEU A 84 -6.50 26.25 23.36
CA LEU A 84 -7.14 27.57 23.28
C LEU A 84 -8.56 27.58 23.86
N PHE A 85 -9.29 26.48 23.72
CA PHE A 85 -10.67 26.35 24.18
C PHE A 85 -10.83 25.49 25.44
N ASP A 86 -9.72 25.11 26.09
CA ASP A 86 -9.69 24.26 27.28
C ASP A 86 -10.58 23.00 27.16
N LEU A 87 -10.57 22.37 25.98
CA LEU A 87 -11.48 21.26 25.65
C LEU A 87 -11.05 19.94 26.33
N VAL A 88 -9.76 19.82 26.63
CA VAL A 88 -9.13 18.58 27.11
C VAL A 88 -8.08 18.93 28.16
N PRO A 89 -8.00 18.20 29.29
CA PRO A 89 -6.96 18.39 30.28
C PRO A 89 -5.55 18.28 29.67
N ILE A 90 -4.66 19.20 30.04
CA ILE A 90 -3.30 19.33 29.48
C ILE A 90 -2.51 18.01 29.52
N GLN A 91 -2.69 17.21 30.57
CA GLN A 91 -2.00 15.92 30.75
C GLN A 91 -2.35 14.93 29.62
N LYS A 92 -3.62 14.92 29.17
CA LYS A 92 -4.09 14.04 28.09
C LYS A 92 -3.60 14.51 26.72
N ILE A 93 -3.49 15.83 26.54
CA ILE A 93 -2.92 16.44 25.33
C ILE A 93 -1.46 16.01 25.20
N ILE A 94 -0.66 16.20 26.26
CA ILE A 94 0.76 15.79 26.30
C ILE A 94 0.91 14.30 25.99
N PHE A 95 0.07 13.45 26.58
CA PHE A 95 0.11 12.01 26.33
C PHE A 95 -0.18 11.67 24.85
N ASN A 96 -1.24 12.25 24.27
CA ASN A 96 -1.61 11.99 22.87
C ASN A 96 -0.55 12.49 21.89
N ASP A 97 0.02 13.68 22.13
CA ASP A 97 1.09 14.24 21.29
C ASP A 97 2.36 13.39 21.35
N PHE A 98 2.71 12.88 22.54
CA PHE A 98 3.83 11.95 22.70
C PHE A 98 3.61 10.65 21.91
N ILE A 99 2.39 10.09 21.96
CA ILE A 99 2.04 8.89 21.18
C ILE A 99 2.09 9.19 19.68
N ALA A 100 1.54 10.31 19.23
CA ALA A 100 1.60 10.72 17.83
C ALA A 100 3.05 10.86 17.36
N PHE A 101 3.91 11.49 18.17
CA PHE A 101 5.33 11.62 17.85
C PHE A 101 6.01 10.26 17.72
N ILE A 102 5.83 9.33 18.67
CA ILE A 102 6.40 7.98 18.59
C ILE A 102 5.97 7.26 17.31
N VAL A 103 4.69 7.33 16.97
CA VAL A 103 4.15 6.65 15.78
C VAL A 103 4.67 7.25 14.48
N LEU A 104 4.79 8.58 14.42
CA LEU A 104 5.17 9.30 13.20
C LEU A 104 6.69 9.42 13.01
N TYR A 105 7.47 9.32 14.09
CA TYR A 105 8.91 9.56 14.06
C TYR A 105 9.65 8.69 13.03
N PRO A 106 9.46 7.35 12.96
CA PRO A 106 10.17 6.51 12.00
C PRO A 106 9.88 6.91 10.54
N ALA A 107 8.60 7.13 10.22
CA ALA A 107 8.19 7.48 8.87
C ALA A 107 8.67 8.89 8.47
N PHE A 108 8.76 9.82 9.43
CA PHE A 108 9.35 11.14 9.23
C PHE A 108 10.86 11.06 8.99
N THR A 109 11.61 10.29 9.80
CA THR A 109 13.06 10.18 9.67
C THR A 109 13.47 9.48 8.39
N ASP A 110 12.82 8.36 8.06
CA ASP A 110 13.10 7.59 6.85
C ASP A 110 12.79 8.42 5.60
N GLY A 111 11.66 9.13 5.65
CA GLY A 111 11.22 10.03 4.59
C GLY A 111 12.16 11.22 4.37
N LYS A 112 12.53 11.92 5.44
CA LYS A 112 13.41 13.10 5.40
C LYS A 112 14.80 12.76 4.87
N ASN A 113 15.34 11.61 5.27
CA ASN A 113 16.66 11.16 4.88
C ASN A 113 16.66 10.36 3.56
N SER A 114 15.50 10.20 2.92
CA SER A 114 15.41 9.42 1.69
C SER A 114 16.09 10.14 0.53
N VAL A 115 16.93 9.39 -0.19
CA VAL A 115 17.49 9.81 -1.47
C VAL A 115 16.52 9.36 -2.56
N ASP A 116 16.28 10.22 -3.55
CA ASP A 116 15.50 9.86 -4.74
C ASP A 116 16.02 8.54 -5.32
N GLY A 117 15.14 7.54 -5.35
CA GLY A 117 15.48 6.18 -5.72
C GLY A 117 14.67 5.70 -6.91
N TYR A 118 15.15 4.64 -7.54
CA TYR A 118 14.43 3.93 -8.60
C TYR A 118 14.84 2.47 -8.63
N PHE A 119 13.98 1.65 -9.21
CA PHE A 119 14.23 0.26 -9.50
C PHE A 119 14.55 0.13 -11.00
N LYS A 120 15.64 -0.56 -11.30
CA LYS A 120 16.07 -0.86 -12.67
C LYS A 120 15.89 -2.35 -12.92
N PHE A 121 15.09 -2.68 -13.91
CA PHE A 121 14.81 -4.04 -14.35
C PHE A 121 15.52 -4.28 -15.67
N GLU A 122 16.52 -5.15 -15.62
CA GLU A 122 17.34 -5.60 -16.74
C GLU A 122 17.01 -7.07 -17.06
N ASN A 123 17.64 -7.64 -18.09
CA ASN A 123 17.35 -9.02 -18.48
C ASN A 123 17.77 -10.02 -17.39
N SER A 124 18.94 -9.78 -16.78
CA SER A 124 19.57 -10.69 -15.81
C SER A 124 19.41 -10.23 -14.36
N THR A 125 19.10 -8.95 -14.12
CA THR A 125 19.17 -8.33 -12.79
C THR A 125 18.02 -7.38 -12.53
N ILE A 126 17.62 -7.29 -11.26
CA ILE A 126 16.75 -6.24 -10.75
C ILE A 126 17.54 -5.52 -9.67
N THR A 127 17.73 -4.21 -9.83
CA THR A 127 18.52 -3.39 -8.91
C THR A 127 17.69 -2.26 -8.32
N SER A 128 17.77 -2.10 -7.00
CA SER A 128 17.25 -0.96 -6.27
C SER A 128 18.36 0.07 -6.10
N PHE A 129 18.08 1.30 -6.51
CA PHE A 129 18.90 2.49 -6.26
C PHE A 129 18.17 3.42 -5.31
N GLY A 130 18.92 4.10 -4.44
CA GLY A 130 18.39 4.99 -3.41
C GLY A 130 18.91 4.61 -2.03
N PHE A 131 18.07 4.81 -1.00
CA PHE A 131 18.44 4.63 0.41
C PHE A 131 18.94 3.20 0.74
N PHE A 132 18.31 2.17 0.17
CA PHE A 132 18.80 0.79 0.24
C PHE A 132 19.17 0.28 -1.16
N LYS A 133 20.48 0.16 -1.40
CA LYS A 133 20.98 -0.46 -2.63
C LYS A 133 20.91 -1.97 -2.51
N LYS A 134 20.12 -2.60 -3.36
CA LYS A 134 19.96 -4.06 -3.42
C LYS A 134 19.99 -4.54 -4.85
N LYS A 135 20.37 -5.79 -5.03
CA LYS A 135 20.41 -6.45 -6.33
C LYS A 135 19.88 -7.87 -6.16
N ILE A 136 18.97 -8.25 -7.03
CA ILE A 136 18.48 -9.62 -7.16
C ILE A 136 18.81 -10.09 -8.58
N GLU A 137 19.47 -11.24 -8.69
CA GLU A 137 19.63 -11.90 -9.98
C GLU A 137 18.29 -12.54 -10.38
N THR A 138 17.85 -12.31 -11.61
CA THR A 138 16.49 -12.68 -12.02
C THR A 138 16.28 -14.20 -12.04
N LYS A 139 17.35 -15.00 -12.15
CA LYS A 139 17.33 -16.47 -12.04
C LYS A 139 17.17 -16.96 -10.60
N GLU A 140 17.43 -16.11 -9.62
CA GLU A 140 17.36 -16.41 -8.18
C GLU A 140 16.02 -15.99 -7.58
N ILE A 141 15.13 -15.38 -8.36
CA ILE A 141 13.77 -15.04 -7.91
C ILE A 141 13.07 -16.32 -7.45
N SER A 142 12.74 -16.38 -6.17
CA SER A 142 12.06 -17.51 -5.53
C SER A 142 10.54 -17.29 -5.50
N LYS A 143 10.12 -16.06 -5.21
CA LYS A 143 8.71 -15.71 -5.00
C LYS A 143 8.44 -14.25 -5.32
N ILE A 144 7.22 -13.97 -5.76
CA ILE A 144 6.69 -12.61 -5.91
C ILE A 144 5.36 -12.52 -5.16
N ILE A 145 5.25 -11.55 -4.25
CA ILE A 145 4.07 -11.34 -3.40
C ILE A 145 3.53 -9.93 -3.62
N LYS A 146 2.22 -9.84 -3.75
CA LYS A 146 1.47 -8.58 -3.70
C LYS A 146 1.18 -8.22 -2.25
N THR A 147 1.60 -7.04 -1.81
CA THR A 147 1.52 -6.63 -0.40
C THR A 147 1.10 -5.17 -0.22
N PHE A 148 0.75 -4.80 1.02
CA PHE A 148 0.73 -3.42 1.51
C PHE A 148 1.99 -3.07 2.31
N ASP A 149 2.74 -4.10 2.72
CA ASP A 149 3.91 -3.94 3.54
C ASP A 149 4.96 -3.12 2.81
N THR A 150 5.48 -2.10 3.48
CA THR A 150 6.53 -1.21 2.97
C THR A 150 7.93 -1.71 3.34
N SER A 151 8.01 -2.77 4.17
CA SER A 151 9.25 -3.31 4.72
C SER A 151 10.25 -3.70 3.63
N GLU A 152 11.52 -3.43 3.93
CA GLU A 152 12.66 -3.75 3.07
C GLU A 152 13.30 -5.10 3.44
N SER A 153 12.93 -5.71 4.55
CA SER A 153 13.43 -7.01 4.98
C SER A 153 12.28 -7.81 5.57
N MET A 154 12.44 -9.14 5.57
CA MET A 154 11.53 -9.97 6.34
C MET A 154 11.76 -9.72 7.83
N ASN A 155 10.68 -9.47 8.56
CA ASN A 155 10.74 -9.51 10.02
C ASN A 155 10.90 -10.98 10.43
N THR A 156 12.09 -11.33 10.88
CA THR A 156 12.39 -12.64 11.49
C THR A 156 12.27 -12.48 13.00
N ILE A 157 11.40 -13.28 13.62
CA ILE A 157 11.24 -13.27 15.07
C ILE A 157 11.91 -14.52 15.61
N SER A 158 13.21 -14.42 15.92
CA SER A 158 14.00 -15.49 16.54
C SER A 158 14.04 -15.35 18.06
N ALA A 159 12.86 -15.20 18.69
CA ALA A 159 12.76 -15.02 20.13
C ALA A 159 12.01 -16.18 20.78
N ASN A 160 12.49 -16.66 21.92
CA ASN A 160 11.78 -17.66 22.71
C ASN A 160 10.40 -17.11 23.07
N LYS A 161 9.34 -17.86 22.73
CA LYS A 161 7.94 -17.48 22.96
C LYS A 161 7.67 -16.99 24.38
N TYR A 162 8.35 -17.54 25.38
CA TYR A 162 8.19 -17.13 26.77
C TYR A 162 8.82 -15.76 27.04
N ILE A 163 10.00 -15.48 26.49
CA ILE A 163 10.65 -14.15 26.61
C ILE A 163 9.79 -13.08 25.93
N VAL A 164 9.26 -13.38 24.74
CA VAL A 164 8.32 -12.47 24.04
C VAL A 164 7.09 -12.23 24.89
N PHE A 165 6.51 -13.29 25.47
CA PHE A 165 5.33 -13.17 26.33
C PHE A 165 5.60 -12.31 27.57
N VAL A 166 6.71 -12.54 28.29
CA VAL A 166 7.09 -11.72 29.45
C VAL A 166 7.31 -10.26 29.04
N GLY A 167 8.01 -10.02 27.93
CA GLY A 167 8.21 -8.67 27.40
C GLY A 167 6.89 -7.95 27.09
N LEU A 168 5.97 -8.63 26.39
CA LEU A 168 4.64 -8.09 26.10
C LEU A 168 3.83 -7.82 27.37
N PHE A 169 3.92 -8.69 28.37
CA PHE A 169 3.25 -8.50 29.66
C PHE A 169 3.79 -7.27 30.40
N LEU A 170 5.11 -7.07 30.43
CA LEU A 170 5.72 -5.88 31.01
C LEU A 170 5.30 -4.61 30.28
N ILE A 171 5.30 -4.62 28.94
CA ILE A 171 4.81 -3.49 28.13
C ILE A 171 3.35 -3.19 28.46
N PHE A 172 2.51 -4.22 28.57
CA PHE A 172 1.11 -4.08 28.95
C PHE A 172 0.95 -3.42 30.33
N LEU A 173 1.76 -3.81 31.33
CA LEU A 173 1.74 -3.18 32.65
C LEU A 173 2.13 -1.70 32.59
N VAL A 174 3.16 -1.34 31.81
CA VAL A 174 3.56 0.05 31.62
C VAL A 174 2.43 0.86 30.97
N ILE A 175 1.81 0.34 29.90
CA ILE A 175 0.69 1.00 29.21
C ILE A 175 -0.50 1.18 30.17
N LYS A 176 -0.87 0.14 30.93
CA LYS A 176 -1.95 0.21 31.91
C LYS A 176 -1.69 1.31 32.95
N THR A 177 -0.46 1.37 33.46
CA THR A 177 -0.06 2.37 34.47
C THR A 177 -0.10 3.78 33.89
N ALA A 178 0.38 3.97 32.67
CA ALA A 178 0.29 5.25 31.97
C ALA A 178 -1.17 5.69 31.81
N PHE A 179 -2.09 4.78 31.44
CA PHE A 179 -3.50 5.13 31.27
C PHE A 179 -4.15 5.56 32.58
N GLN A 180 -3.72 5.00 33.71
CA GLN A 180 -4.17 5.42 35.03
C GLN A 180 -3.65 6.82 35.39
N ILE A 181 -2.35 7.07 35.21
CA ILE A 181 -1.70 8.36 35.51
C ILE A 181 -2.31 9.49 34.68
N PHE A 182 -2.54 9.26 33.39
CA PHE A 182 -3.07 10.27 32.47
C PHE A 182 -4.60 10.26 32.36
N HIS A 183 -5.29 9.44 33.16
CA HIS A 183 -6.75 9.27 33.14
C HIS A 183 -7.32 9.04 31.72
N ILE A 184 -6.64 8.20 30.93
CA ILE A 184 -6.97 7.90 29.54
C ILE A 184 -8.02 6.79 29.49
N ASN A 185 -9.11 7.04 28.76
CA ASN A 185 -10.08 6.01 28.43
C ASN A 185 -9.55 5.17 27.25
N ILE A 186 -9.51 3.85 27.42
CA ILE A 186 -9.05 2.89 26.40
C ILE A 186 -9.78 3.05 25.06
N PHE A 187 -11.09 3.29 25.06
CA PHE A 187 -11.86 3.48 23.84
C PHE A 187 -11.46 4.75 23.10
N ASN A 188 -11.27 5.86 23.84
CA ASN A 188 -10.82 7.12 23.25
C ASN A 188 -9.40 7.01 22.69
N PHE A 189 -8.53 6.26 23.37
CA PHE A 189 -7.18 5.98 22.88
C PHE A 189 -7.20 5.16 21.59
N ILE A 190 -7.98 4.08 21.55
CA ILE A 190 -8.13 3.25 20.34
C ILE A 190 -8.67 4.09 19.18
N LEU A 191 -9.68 4.92 19.44
CA LEU A 191 -10.26 5.83 18.45
C LEU A 191 -9.22 6.83 17.94
N PHE A 192 -8.44 7.43 18.84
CA PHE A 192 -7.36 8.36 18.48
C PHE A 192 -6.32 7.70 17.57
N VAL A 193 -5.82 6.52 17.94
CA VAL A 193 -4.87 5.75 17.12
C VAL A 193 -5.48 5.41 15.76
N PHE A 194 -6.75 4.99 15.73
CA PHE A 194 -7.44 4.67 14.49
C PHE A 194 -7.60 5.89 13.56
N ILE A 195 -7.96 7.04 14.11
CA ILE A 195 -8.04 8.32 13.38
C ILE A 195 -6.67 8.69 12.82
N LEU A 196 -5.61 8.59 13.63
CA LEU A 196 -4.24 8.88 13.21
C LEU A 196 -3.80 7.97 12.05
N LEU A 197 -4.15 6.68 12.09
CA LEU A 197 -3.90 5.75 10.98
C LEU A 197 -4.67 6.15 9.71
N ILE A 198 -5.94 6.52 9.82
CA ILE A 198 -6.75 6.96 8.66
C ILE A 198 -6.14 8.21 8.02
N ILE A 199 -5.78 9.21 8.82
CA ILE A 199 -5.17 10.45 8.34
C ILE A 199 -3.85 10.15 7.63
N GLY A 200 -3.02 9.26 8.20
CA GLY A 200 -1.78 8.82 7.58
C GLY A 200 -1.97 8.15 6.22
N MET A 201 -3.13 7.53 5.98
CA MET A 201 -3.41 6.93 4.67
C MET A 201 -3.84 7.97 3.63
N ILE A 202 -4.26 9.19 4.00
CA ILE A 202 -4.81 10.18 3.05
C ILE A 202 -3.86 10.47 1.87
N PRO A 203 -2.55 10.73 2.05
CA PRO A 203 -1.67 10.99 0.90
C PRO A 203 -1.54 9.79 -0.02
N HIS A 204 -1.60 8.57 0.53
CA HIS A 204 -1.65 7.35 -0.28
C HIS A 204 -2.96 7.28 -1.08
N PHE A 205 -4.12 7.55 -0.44
CA PHE A 205 -5.41 7.61 -1.13
C PHE A 205 -5.41 8.61 -2.29
N ILE A 206 -4.90 9.84 -2.06
CA ILE A 206 -4.81 10.89 -3.09
C ILE A 206 -3.88 10.45 -4.22
N PHE A 207 -2.70 9.92 -3.87
CA PHE A 207 -1.73 9.44 -4.84
C PHE A 207 -2.33 8.38 -5.77
N TYR A 208 -2.98 7.34 -5.23
CA TYR A 208 -3.58 6.28 -6.06
C TYR A 208 -4.80 6.74 -6.84
N ARG A 209 -5.60 7.66 -6.31
CA ARG A 209 -6.75 8.22 -7.03
C ARG A 209 -6.33 9.01 -8.26
N SER A 210 -5.17 9.67 -8.22
CA SER A 210 -4.63 10.42 -9.36
C SER A 210 -4.31 9.54 -10.59
N PHE A 211 -4.30 8.21 -10.46
CA PHE A 211 -3.95 7.26 -11.53
C PHE A 211 -5.15 6.45 -12.08
N SER A 212 -6.38 6.93 -11.85
CA SER A 212 -7.60 6.60 -12.63
C SER A 212 -8.18 5.17 -12.59
N GLU A 213 -7.76 4.29 -11.69
CA GLU A 213 -8.41 2.97 -11.50
C GLU A 213 -8.67 2.63 -10.03
N PRO A 214 -9.65 1.74 -9.74
CA PRO A 214 -10.07 1.47 -8.37
C PRO A 214 -8.91 0.90 -7.57
N PHE A 215 -8.72 1.49 -6.39
CA PHE A 215 -7.89 1.05 -5.28
C PHE A 215 -7.22 -0.31 -5.47
N ILE A 216 -5.96 -0.33 -5.92
CA ILE A 216 -5.17 -1.55 -5.83
C ILE A 216 -4.81 -1.70 -4.35
N ILE A 217 -5.62 -2.50 -3.66
CA ILE A 217 -5.40 -2.93 -2.27
C ILE A 217 -3.93 -3.39 -2.14
N TYR A 218 -3.37 -4.13 -3.09
CA TYR A 218 -1.96 -4.51 -3.05
C TYR A 218 -1.08 -3.68 -4.00
N ASN A 219 -0.72 -2.48 -3.56
CA ASN A 219 0.06 -1.49 -4.31
C ASN A 219 1.58 -1.74 -4.29
N MET A 220 2.06 -2.71 -3.50
CA MET A 220 3.45 -3.14 -3.45
C MET A 220 3.63 -4.51 -4.10
N ILE A 221 4.75 -4.69 -4.80
CA ILE A 221 5.25 -5.99 -5.27
C ILE A 221 6.56 -6.29 -4.55
N ALA A 222 6.54 -7.27 -3.66
CA ALA A 222 7.71 -7.79 -2.99
C ALA A 222 8.31 -8.95 -3.82
N ILE A 223 9.54 -8.75 -4.28
CA ILE A 223 10.30 -9.72 -5.07
C ILE A 223 11.36 -10.33 -4.15
N PHE A 224 11.29 -11.66 -3.98
CA PHE A 224 12.20 -12.42 -3.14
C PHE A 224 13.22 -13.15 -3.98
N ASP A 225 14.48 -13.14 -3.55
CA ASP A 225 15.46 -14.10 -4.01
C ASP A 225 15.42 -15.40 -3.17
N LYS A 226 16.29 -16.36 -3.47
CA LYS A 226 16.43 -17.62 -2.71
C LYS A 226 17.03 -17.43 -1.31
N ASN A 227 17.66 -16.29 -1.04
CA ASN A 227 18.29 -15.94 0.24
C ASN A 227 17.38 -15.03 1.11
N ASP A 228 16.10 -14.91 0.76
CA ASP A 228 15.11 -14.02 1.39
C ASP A 228 15.43 -12.51 1.31
N THR A 229 16.32 -12.10 0.41
CA THR A 229 16.49 -10.68 0.07
C THR A 229 15.23 -10.18 -0.62
N ILE A 230 14.73 -9.02 -0.18
CA ILE A 230 13.52 -8.40 -0.72
C ILE A 230 13.86 -7.13 -1.49
N ILE A 231 13.37 -7.03 -2.72
CA ILE A 231 13.14 -5.75 -3.40
C ILE A 231 11.64 -5.49 -3.39
N ASN A 232 11.21 -4.46 -2.67
CA ASN A 232 9.81 -4.14 -2.48
C ASN A 232 9.42 -2.87 -3.24
N VAL A 233 8.69 -3.06 -4.35
CA VAL A 233 8.43 -2.03 -5.34
C VAL A 233 7.02 -1.47 -5.16
N LEU A 234 6.95 -0.18 -4.87
CA LEU A 234 5.70 0.54 -4.93
C LEU A 234 5.32 0.81 -6.38
N ILE A 235 4.13 0.37 -6.79
CA ILE A 235 3.60 0.59 -8.13
C ILE A 235 3.04 2.03 -8.19
N PRO A 236 3.63 2.93 -9.00
CA PRO A 236 3.17 4.32 -9.08
C PRO A 236 1.81 4.47 -9.76
N GLY A 237 1.53 3.62 -10.76
CA GLY A 237 0.34 3.73 -11.59
C GLY A 237 0.09 2.51 -12.48
N LYS A 238 -0.98 2.58 -13.26
CA LYS A 238 -1.43 1.48 -14.14
C LYS A 238 -0.44 1.15 -15.26
N ASN A 239 0.20 2.17 -15.83
CA ASN A 239 1.15 1.98 -16.93
C ASN A 239 2.38 1.23 -16.43
N GLU A 240 2.93 1.64 -15.29
CA GLU A 240 4.03 0.97 -14.62
C GLU A 240 3.66 -0.47 -14.23
N TYR A 241 2.44 -0.69 -13.73
CA TYR A 241 1.95 -2.04 -13.46
C TYR A 241 1.92 -2.92 -14.70
N TYR A 242 1.43 -2.38 -15.83
CA TYR A 242 1.35 -3.12 -17.08
C TYR A 242 2.73 -3.44 -17.66
N GLU A 243 3.68 -2.51 -17.57
CA GLU A 243 5.08 -2.75 -17.94
C GLU A 243 5.73 -3.82 -17.07
N LEU A 244 5.50 -3.79 -15.75
CA LEU A 244 5.96 -4.84 -14.84
C LEU A 244 5.32 -6.19 -15.16
N LYS A 245 4.01 -6.22 -15.45
CA LYS A 245 3.29 -7.43 -15.85
C LYS A 245 3.88 -8.04 -17.12
N LYS A 246 4.16 -7.21 -18.13
CA LYS A 246 4.84 -7.64 -19.36
C LYS A 246 6.23 -8.20 -19.06
N TYR A 247 7.04 -7.48 -18.29
CA TYR A 247 8.39 -7.89 -17.91
C TYR A 247 8.39 -9.29 -17.28
N PHE A 248 7.59 -9.51 -16.23
CA PHE A 248 7.55 -10.79 -15.52
C PHE A 248 6.92 -11.92 -16.33
N LEU A 249 5.90 -11.63 -17.15
CA LEU A 249 5.28 -12.63 -18.00
C LEU A 249 6.27 -13.11 -19.06
N TYR A 250 6.95 -12.20 -19.78
CA TYR A 250 7.85 -12.58 -20.87
C TYR A 250 9.18 -13.13 -20.38
N ARG A 251 9.75 -12.58 -19.30
CA ARG A 251 11.08 -12.96 -18.83
C ARG A 251 11.07 -14.13 -17.86
N LYS A 252 9.95 -14.37 -17.18
CA LYS A 252 9.85 -15.38 -16.12
C LYS A 252 8.64 -16.29 -16.22
N ASN A 253 7.76 -16.09 -17.20
CA ASN A 253 6.48 -16.79 -17.26
C ASN A 253 5.66 -16.64 -15.97
N ILE A 254 5.80 -15.49 -15.28
CA ILE A 254 5.08 -15.17 -14.05
C ILE A 254 3.98 -14.17 -14.39
N ASN A 255 2.73 -14.57 -14.15
CA ASN A 255 1.59 -13.66 -14.27
C ASN A 255 1.35 -12.95 -12.94
N LEU A 256 1.67 -11.66 -12.87
CA LEU A 256 1.49 -10.83 -11.67
C LEU A 256 0.05 -10.82 -11.14
N ASP A 257 -0.97 -10.96 -12.00
CA ASP A 257 -2.37 -10.94 -11.56
C ASP A 257 -2.72 -12.12 -10.65
N HIS A 258 -1.98 -13.22 -10.77
CA HIS A 258 -2.18 -14.46 -10.02
C HIS A 258 -1.16 -14.67 -8.89
N CYS A 259 -0.28 -13.70 -8.63
CA CYS A 259 0.63 -13.77 -7.49
C CYS A 259 -0.12 -13.80 -6.16
N GLU A 260 0.47 -14.48 -5.17
CA GLU A 260 -0.02 -14.52 -3.80
C GLU A 260 -0.14 -13.11 -3.21
N LYS A 261 -1.15 -12.93 -2.36
CA LYS A 261 -1.45 -11.67 -1.69
C LYS A 261 -1.24 -11.83 -0.19
N GLN A 262 -0.46 -10.95 0.42
CA GLN A 262 -0.22 -10.93 1.87
C GLN A 262 -0.34 -9.51 2.40
N LEU A 263 -0.92 -9.32 3.59
CA LEU A 263 -1.00 -7.99 4.21
C LEU A 263 0.36 -7.53 4.76
N LYS A 264 1.11 -8.45 5.39
CA LYS A 264 2.40 -8.19 6.01
C LYS A 264 3.38 -9.32 5.70
N LEU A 265 4.64 -8.98 5.45
CA LEU A 265 5.70 -9.93 5.14
C LEU A 265 6.32 -10.41 6.45
N ILE A 266 5.91 -11.59 6.92
CA ILE A 266 6.37 -12.18 8.18
C ILE A 266 6.89 -13.58 7.90
N LYS A 267 8.08 -13.89 8.45
CA LYS A 267 8.62 -15.25 8.49
C LYS A 267 8.59 -15.75 9.92
N PHE A 268 7.81 -16.80 10.16
CA PHE A 268 7.90 -17.56 11.39
C PHE A 268 9.05 -18.57 11.23
N THR A 269 10.01 -18.52 12.14
CA THR A 269 11.17 -19.43 12.23
C THR A 269 11.14 -20.14 13.56
#